data_AF-A0A7G1KGU4-F1
#
_entry.id   AF-A0A7G1KGU4-F1
#
_cell.length_a   1.000
_cell.length_b   1.000
_cell.length_c   1.000
_cell.angle_alpha   90.00
_cell.angle_beta   90.00
_cell.angle_gamma   90.00
#
_symmetry.space_group_name_H-M   'P 1'
#
loop_
_entity.id
_entity.type
_entity.pdbx_description
1 polymer ?
#
loop_
_entity_poly.entity_id
_entity_poly.type
_entity_poly.pdbx_seq_one_letter_code
_entity_poly.pdbx_strand_id
1 'polypeptide(L)'
;MDPLRVDPAALRATQPRFTDVGTRVKNALTLLQESITAEGRCWGDDEVGKAFETNYVGIDELVQSVDGLSSLLTRIGENMAQSADLLAGQDGANAGGLAV
;
A
#
# COMPACT_ATOMS: atom_id res chain seq x y z
N MET A 1 15.83 31.05 12.23
CA MET A 1 15.15 29.94 11.54
C MET A 1 16.17 28.85 11.40
N ASP A 2 16.01 27.73 12.12
CA ASP A 2 16.85 26.57 11.89
C ASP A 2 16.56 26.03 10.49
N PRO A 3 17.57 25.70 9.68
CA PRO A 3 17.33 25.02 8.42
C PRO A 3 16.63 23.70 8.74
N LEU A 4 15.52 23.42 8.06
CA LEU A 4 14.82 22.14 8.14
C LEU A 4 15.77 21.04 7.65
N ARG A 5 16.56 20.45 8.56
CA ARG A 5 17.47 19.35 8.24
C ARG A 5 16.66 18.06 8.25
N VAL A 6 16.25 17.61 7.07
CA VAL A 6 15.73 16.26 6.86
C VAL A 6 16.91 15.31 6.78
N ASP A 7 16.87 14.20 7.52
CA ASP A 7 17.87 13.13 7.41
C ASP A 7 17.48 12.21 6.22
N PRO A 8 18.24 12.21 5.11
CA PRO A 8 17.92 11.39 3.94
C PRO A 8 17.97 9.89 4.24
N ALA A 9 18.86 9.45 5.13
CA ALA A 9 18.97 8.03 5.50
C ALA A 9 17.76 7.58 6.30
N ALA A 10 17.32 8.38 7.27
CA ALA A 10 16.09 8.12 8.02
C ALA A 10 14.86 8.12 7.11
N LEU A 11 14.79 9.04 6.14
CA LEU A 11 13.70 9.12 5.18
C LEU A 11 13.64 7.87 4.29
N ARG A 12 14.79 7.46 3.73
CA ARG A 12 14.90 6.23 2.92
C ARG A 12 14.51 4.99 3.72
N ALA A 13 14.87 4.94 5.00
CA ALA A 13 14.54 3.82 5.88
C ALA A 13 13.04 3.65 6.16
N THR A 14 12.19 4.62 5.78
CA THR A 14 10.73 4.48 5.89
C THR A 14 10.13 3.61 4.78
N GLN A 15 10.77 3.53 3.60
CA GLN A 15 10.27 2.78 2.44
C GLN A 15 9.92 1.32 2.80
N PRO A 16 10.82 0.52 3.41
CA PRO A 16 10.53 -0.88 3.69
C PRO A 16 9.30 -1.08 4.59
N ARG A 17 9.02 -0.12 5.49
CA ARG A 17 7.86 -0.19 6.39
C ARG A 17 6.56 0.04 5.63
N PHE A 18 6.53 0.99 4.70
CA PHE A 18 5.37 1.22 3.85
C PHE A 18 5.11 0.03 2.91
N THR A 19 6.16 -0.54 2.34
CA THR A 19 6.06 -1.77 1.55
C THR A 19 5.54 -2.94 2.38
N ASP A 20 6.06 -3.16 3.59
CA ASP A 20 5.59 -4.22 4.50
C ASP A 20 4.10 -4.09 4.83
N VAL A 21 3.64 -2.88 5.19
CA VAL A 21 2.22 -2.65 5.48
C VAL A 21 1.37 -2.90 4.23
N GLY A 22 1.80 -2.45 3.05
CA GLY A 22 1.13 -2.73 1.78
C GLY A 22 1.00 -4.24 1.51
N THR A 23 2.08 -4.99 1.69
CA THR A 23 2.09 -6.46 1.55
C THR A 23 1.16 -7.13 2.55
N ARG A 24 1.17 -6.73 3.82
CA ARG A 24 0.29 -7.30 4.85
C ARG A 24 -1.19 -7.08 4.56
N VAL A 25 -1.55 -5.88 4.09
CA VAL A 25 -2.91 -5.55 3.66
C VAL A 25 -3.34 -6.44 2.50
N LYS A 26 -2.48 -6.61 1.49
CA LYS A 26 -2.75 -7.48 0.34
C LYS A 26 -2.92 -8.94 0.74
N ASN A 27 -2.05 -9.46 1.60
CA ASN A 27 -2.13 -10.84 2.07
C ASN A 27 -3.42 -11.10 2.86
N ALA A 28 -3.85 -10.16 3.70
CA ALA A 28 -5.10 -10.28 4.44
C ALA A 28 -6.32 -10.34 3.49
N LEU A 29 -6.31 -9.55 2.41
CA LEU A 29 -7.34 -9.62 1.38
C LEU A 29 -7.36 -10.97 0.67
N THR A 30 -6.20 -11.49 0.27
CA THR A 30 -6.10 -12.80 -0.38
C THR A 30 -6.69 -13.89 0.51
N LEU A 31 -6.36 -13.91 1.80
CA LEU A 31 -6.93 -14.86 2.76
C LEU A 31 -8.46 -14.72 2.90
N LEU A 32 -8.96 -13.47 2.90
CA LEU A 32 -10.41 -13.22 2.93
C LEU A 32 -11.10 -13.74 1.66
N GLN A 33 -10.53 -13.49 0.48
CA GLN A 33 -11.06 -13.97 -0.79
C GLN A 33 -11.09 -15.50 -0.85
N GLU A 34 -10.02 -16.14 -0.41
CA GLU A 34 -9.92 -17.60 -0.34
C GLU A 34 -10.98 -18.17 0.60
N SER A 35 -11.16 -17.56 1.78
CA SER A 35 -12.15 -18.00 2.77
C SER A 35 -13.57 -17.91 2.23
N ILE A 36 -13.93 -16.77 1.62
CA ILE A 36 -15.26 -16.55 1.04
C ILE A 36 -15.52 -17.50 -0.13
N THR A 37 -14.51 -17.74 -0.98
CA THR A 37 -14.62 -18.68 -2.10
C THR A 37 -14.77 -20.13 -1.61
N ALA A 38 -14.04 -20.50 -0.56
CA ALA A 38 -14.07 -21.85 0.01
C ALA A 38 -15.42 -22.21 0.66
N GLU A 39 -16.11 -21.23 1.26
CA GLU A 39 -17.44 -21.45 1.83
C GLU A 39 -18.54 -21.65 0.77
N GLY A 40 -18.31 -21.23 -0.48
CA GLY A 40 -19.24 -21.43 -1.59
C GLY A 40 -20.53 -20.60 -1.45
N ARG A 41 -21.67 -21.10 -1.96
CA ARG A 41 -22.97 -20.44 -1.80
C ARG A 41 -23.49 -20.67 -0.37
N CYS A 42 -23.16 -19.76 0.54
CA CYS A 42 -23.55 -19.82 1.96
C CYS A 42 -25.04 -19.57 2.21
N TRP A 43 -25.78 -19.13 1.19
CA TRP A 43 -27.11 -18.54 1.35
C TRP A 43 -28.25 -19.57 1.25
N GLY A 44 -27.95 -20.82 0.86
CA GLY A 44 -28.96 -21.87 0.65
C GLY A 44 -29.66 -21.78 -0.71
N ASP A 45 -30.29 -22.88 -1.14
CA ASP A 45 -31.01 -22.98 -2.43
C ASP A 45 -32.51 -22.62 -2.33
N ASP A 46 -32.96 -22.17 -1.15
CA ASP A 46 -34.33 -21.72 -0.91
C ASP A 46 -34.61 -20.34 -1.52
N GLU A 47 -35.87 -19.93 -1.49
CA GLU A 47 -36.30 -18.66 -2.09
C GLU A 47 -35.58 -17.45 -1.48
N VAL A 48 -35.30 -17.52 -0.16
CA VAL A 48 -34.57 -16.48 0.58
C VAL A 48 -33.11 -16.43 0.14
N GLY A 49 -32.42 -17.57 0.04
CA GLY A 49 -31.03 -17.65 -0.40
C GLY A 49 -30.82 -17.15 -1.82
N LYS A 50 -31.72 -17.50 -2.75
CA LYS A 50 -31.69 -17.01 -4.14
C LYS A 50 -31.97 -15.51 -4.26
N ALA A 51 -32.90 -14.99 -3.46
CA ALA A 51 -33.19 -13.55 -3.41
C ALA A 51 -32.00 -12.74 -2.86
N PHE A 52 -31.29 -13.30 -1.88
CA PHE A 52 -30.07 -12.71 -1.34
C PHE A 52 -28.93 -12.71 -2.37
N GLU A 53 -28.69 -13.83 -3.05
CA GLU A 53 -27.68 -13.96 -4.11
C GLU A 53 -27.87 -12.91 -5.21
N THR A 54 -29.11 -12.60 -5.57
CA THR A 54 -29.43 -11.62 -6.64
C THR A 54 -28.95 -10.21 -6.30
N ASN A 55 -28.92 -9.83 -5.02
CA ASN A 55 -28.53 -8.49 -4.56
C ASN A 55 -27.15 -8.46 -3.89
N TYR A 56 -26.51 -9.62 -3.74
CA TYR A 56 -25.18 -9.70 -3.14
C TYR A 56 -24.14 -9.18 -4.13
N VAL A 57 -23.57 -8.01 -3.83
CA VAL A 57 -22.61 -7.32 -4.70
C VAL A 57 -21.20 -7.92 -4.65
N GLY A 58 -21.02 -9.07 -4.01
CA GLY A 58 -19.73 -9.75 -3.92
C GLY A 58 -18.70 -9.01 -3.05
N ILE A 59 -17.45 -9.47 -3.14
CA ILE A 59 -16.30 -8.80 -2.52
C ILE A 59 -15.47 -8.01 -3.53
N ASP A 60 -15.91 -7.94 -4.79
CA ASP A 60 -15.09 -7.40 -5.87
C ASP A 60 -14.72 -5.92 -5.66
N GLU A 61 -15.67 -5.11 -5.18
CA GLU A 61 -15.43 -3.70 -4.84
C GLU A 61 -14.45 -3.57 -3.65
N LEU A 62 -14.59 -4.44 -2.65
CA LEU A 62 -13.66 -4.51 -1.51
C LEU A 62 -12.26 -4.88 -1.99
N VAL A 63 -12.16 -5.86 -2.89
CA VAL A 63 -10.90 -6.33 -3.47
C VAL A 63 -10.19 -5.22 -4.23
N GLN A 64 -10.91 -4.52 -5.10
CA GLN A 64 -10.36 -3.38 -5.85
C GLN A 64 -9.89 -2.27 -4.92
N SER A 65 -10.70 -1.94 -3.90
CA SER A 65 -10.37 -0.90 -2.92
C SER A 65 -9.11 -1.24 -2.11
N VAL A 66 -8.96 -2.49 -1.68
CA VAL A 66 -7.83 -2.94 -0.87
C VAL A 66 -6.56 -3.11 -1.70
N ASP A 67 -6.65 -3.59 -2.95
CA ASP A 67 -5.49 -3.62 -3.86
C ASP A 67 -5.00 -2.19 -4.16
N GLY A 68 -5.93 -1.25 -4.37
CA GLY A 68 -5.64 0.19 -4.50
C GLY A 68 -4.92 0.75 -3.27
N LEU A 69 -5.40 0.44 -2.05
CA LEU A 69 -4.75 0.85 -0.81
C LEU A 69 -3.33 0.28 -0.68
N SER A 70 -3.14 -1.02 -0.98
CA SER A 70 -1.82 -1.66 -0.92
C SER A 70 -0.81 -1.03 -1.89
N SER A 71 -1.28 -0.66 -3.08
CA SER A 71 -0.50 0.01 -4.12
C SER A 71 -0.14 1.43 -3.70
N LEU A 72 -1.08 2.17 -3.09
CA LEU A 72 -0.84 3.50 -2.56
C LEU A 72 0.24 3.49 -1.47
N LEU A 73 0.16 2.54 -0.53
CA LEU A 73 1.17 2.39 0.52
C LEU A 73 2.56 2.14 -0.07
N THR A 74 2.67 1.23 -1.04
CA THR A 74 3.93 0.95 -1.73
C THR A 74 4.49 2.20 -2.40
N ARG A 75 3.64 2.94 -3.12
CA ARG A 75 4.02 4.18 -3.81
C ARG A 75 4.46 5.29 -2.86
N ILE A 76 3.85 5.39 -1.67
CA ILE A 76 4.32 6.32 -0.63
C ILE A 76 5.75 5.96 -0.22
N GLY A 77 6.04 4.68 0.02
CA GLY A 77 7.39 4.22 0.34
C GLY A 77 8.40 4.58 -0.76
N GLU A 78 8.07 4.32 -2.02
CA GLU A 78 8.92 4.67 -3.16
C GLU A 78 9.18 6.18 -3.26
N ASN A 79 8.14 7.00 -3.07
CA ASN A 79 8.28 8.46 -3.08
C ASN A 79 9.19 8.98 -1.95
N MET A 80 9.16 8.34 -0.78
CA MET A 80 10.07 8.69 0.33
C MET A 80 11.54 8.37 -0.03
N ALA A 81 11.78 7.21 -0.64
CA ALA A 81 13.12 6.84 -1.10
C ALA A 81 13.64 7.78 -2.21
N GLN A 82 12.79 8.12 -3.18
CA GLN A 82 13.13 9.10 -4.23
C GLN A 82 13.43 10.49 -3.65
N SER A 83 12.63 10.94 -2.68
CA SER A 83 12.86 12.23 -2.00
C SER A 83 14.18 12.23 -1.25
N ALA A 84 14.55 11.10 -0.62
CA ALA A 84 15.85 10.94 0.02
C ALA A 84 17.01 10.99 -0.98
N ASP A 85 16.88 10.34 -2.14
CA ASP A 85 17.90 10.37 -3.20
C ASP A 85 18.11 11.78 -3.75
N LEU A 86 17.02 12.51 -3.98
CA LEU A 86 17.09 13.91 -4.43
C LEU A 86 17.81 14.79 -3.41
N LEU A 87 17.51 14.64 -2.13
CA LEU A 87 18.13 15.43 -1.07
C LEU A 87 19.62 15.11 -0.93
N ALA A 88 19.99 13.83 -0.91
CA ALA A 88 21.39 13.41 -0.84
C ALA A 88 22.20 13.88 -2.06
N GLY A 89 21.59 13.86 -3.25
CA GLY A 89 22.21 14.36 -4.48
C GLY A 89 22.45 15.87 -4.46
N GLN A 90 21.47 16.65 -3.97
CA GLN A 90 21.61 18.10 -3.82
C GLN A 90 22.71 18.46 -2.81
N ASP A 91 22.75 17.80 -1.66
CA ASP A 91 23.81 18.02 -0.66
C ASP A 91 25.20 17.70 -1.22
N GLY A 92 25.34 16.59 -1.95
CA GLY A 92 26.60 16.22 -2.60
C GLY A 92 27.05 17.22 -3.66
N ALA A 93 26.14 17.69 -4.51
CA ALA A 93 26.44 18.69 -5.53
C ALA A 93 26.87 20.04 -4.91
N ASN A 94 26.18 20.48 -3.86
CA ASN A 94 26.51 21.70 -3.14
C ASN A 94 27.89 21.59 -2.45
N ALA A 95 28.18 20.46 -1.81
CA ALA A 95 29.47 20.23 -1.17
C ALA A 95 30.63 20.19 -2.18
N GLY A 96 30.43 19.58 -3.35
CA GLY A 96 31.41 19.56 -4.43
C GLY A 96 31.68 20.93 -5.06
N GLY A 97 30.66 21.79 -5.14
CA GLY A 97 30.80 23.16 -5.63
C GLY A 97 31.50 24.13 -4.68
N LEU A 98 31.56 23.82 -3.38
CA LEU A 98 32.27 24.59 -2.35
C LEU A 98 33.73 24.14 -2.16
N ALA A 99 34.12 23.01 -2.75
CA ALA A 99 35.48 22.45 -2.68
C ALA A 99 36.41 22.94 -3.81
N VAL A 100 35.96 23.94 -4.59
CA VAL A 100 36.69 24.62 -5.68
C VAL A 100 36.93 26.07 -5.28
#